data_AF-A0A4Q8TJ40-F1
#
_entry.id   AF-A0A4Q8TJ40-F1
#
_cell.length_a   1.000
_cell.length_b   1.000
_cell.length_c   1.000
_cell.angle_alpha   90.00
_cell.angle_beta   90.00
_cell.angle_gamma   90.00
#
_symmetry.space_group_name_H-M   'P 1'
#
loop_
_entity.id
_entity.type
_entity.pdbx_description
1 polymer ?
#
loop_
_entity_poly.entity_id
_entity_poly.type
_entity_poly.pdbx_seq_one_letter_code
_entity_poly.pdbx_strand_id
1 'polypeptide(L)' 'MSGIAIVFMIISMLTIWGGLAISLINLSRNPEKDDDHVIETAEPAGNSNL' A
#
# COMPACT_ATOMS: atom_id res chain seq x y z
N MET A 1 38.26 19.90 -1.93
CA MET A 1 37.06 19.10 -1.61
C MET A 1 36.14 19.13 -2.83
N SER A 2 35.99 18.01 -3.54
CA SER A 2 35.25 18.00 -4.81
C SER A 2 33.74 18.05 -4.57
N GLY A 3 33.04 18.99 -5.22
CA GLY A 3 31.57 19.09 -5.14
C GLY A 3 30.86 17.81 -5.59
N ILE A 4 31.50 17.00 -6.46
CA ILE A 4 30.96 15.70 -6.89
C ILE A 4 30.73 14.75 -5.70
N ALA A 5 31.58 14.81 -4.68
CA ALA A 5 31.49 13.93 -3.52
C ALA A 5 30.25 14.26 -2.67
N ILE A 6 29.91 15.55 -2.56
CA ILE A 6 28.72 16.03 -1.85
C ILE A 6 27.46 15.58 -2.59
N VAL A 7 27.45 15.66 -3.92
CA VAL A 7 26.33 15.20 -4.75
C VAL A 7 26.07 13.71 -4.53
N PHE A 8 27.11 12.86 -4.60
CA PHE A 8 26.96 11.43 -4.35
C PHE A 8 26.49 11.11 -2.92
N MET A 9 27.00 11.86 -1.92
CA MET A 9 26.55 11.74 -0.53
C MET A 9 25.04 12.00 -0.41
N ILE A 10 24.54 13.08 -1.00
CA ILE A 10 23.12 13.46 -0.95
C ILE A 10 22.27 12.41 -1.68
N ILE A 11 22.69 11.95 -2.86
CA ILE A 11 21.96 10.93 -3.62
C ILE A 11 21.84 9.64 -2.80
N SER A 12 22.92 9.20 -2.16
CA SER A 12 22.91 7.99 -1.32
C SER A 12 21.94 8.14 -0.15
N MET A 13 21.99 9.28 0.56
CA MET A 13 21.09 9.61 1.66
C MET A 13 19.62 9.61 1.20
N LEU A 14 19.31 10.27 0.08
CA LEU A 14 17.96 10.34 -0.48
C LEU A 14 17.49 9.00 -1.06
N THR A 15 18.38 8.12 -1.52
CA THR A 15 17.97 6.81 -2.02
C THR A 15 17.53 5.91 -0.87
N ILE A 16 18.31 5.92 0.23
CA ILE A 16 18.00 5.15 1.45
C ILE A 16 16.72 5.67 2.10
N TRP A 17 16.62 6.98 2.31
CA TRP A 17 15.49 7.58 3.01
C TRP A 17 14.29 7.87 2.11
N GLY A 18 14.53 8.39 0.92
CA GLY A 18 13.48 8.76 -0.03
C GLY A 18 12.79 7.54 -0.64
N GLY A 19 13.53 6.50 -1.03
CA GLY A 19 12.91 5.26 -1.53
C GLY A 19 11.99 4.61 -0.49
N LEU A 20 12.45 4.54 0.76
CA LEU A 20 11.69 3.99 1.88
C LEU A 20 10.47 4.86 2.23
N ALA A 21 10.65 6.18 2.34
CA ALA A 21 9.57 7.10 2.69
C ALA A 21 8.48 7.13 1.61
N ILE A 22 8.84 7.11 0.33
CA ILE A 22 7.90 7.06 -0.79
C ILE A 22 7.10 5.75 -0.77
N SER A 23 7.75 4.61 -0.51
CA SER A 23 7.08 3.32 -0.43
C SER A 23 6.07 3.29 0.72
N LEU A 24 6.45 3.82 1.89
CA LEU A 24 5.57 3.93 3.05
C LEU A 24 4.38 4.87 2.78
N ILE A 25 4.61 6.03 2.15
CA ILE A 25 3.54 6.95 1.73
C ILE A 25 2.59 6.25 0.75
N ASN A 26 3.12 5.47 -0.20
CA ASN A 26 2.32 4.83 -1.24
C ASN A 26 1.39 3.76 -0.67
N LEU A 27 1.89 2.99 0.32
CA LEU A 27 1.09 2.00 1.04
C LEU A 27 0.10 2.66 1.99
N SER A 28 0.51 3.70 2.73
CA SER A 28 -0.40 4.45 3.61
C SER A 28 -1.51 5.18 2.84
N ARG A 29 -1.29 5.51 1.57
CA ARG A 29 -2.26 6.21 0.72
C ARG A 29 -3.23 5.27 0.01
N ASN A 30 -2.83 4.02 -0.19
CA ASN A 30 -3.72 2.95 -0.60
C ASN A 30 -3.81 1.93 0.53
N PRO A 31 -4.40 2.27 1.70
CA PRO A 31 -5.03 1.22 2.45
C PRO A 31 -6.06 0.66 1.49
N GLU A 32 -5.86 -0.57 1.01
CA GLU A 32 -6.95 -1.32 0.40
C GLU A 32 -8.15 -1.06 1.30
N LYS A 33 -9.20 -0.51 0.69
CA LYS A 33 -10.49 -0.37 1.33
C LYS A 33 -10.70 -1.78 1.85
N ASP A 34 -10.73 -1.96 3.17
CA ASP A 34 -11.19 -3.22 3.75
C ASP A 34 -12.51 -3.46 3.01
N ASP A 35 -12.50 -4.39 2.05
CA ASP A 35 -13.67 -4.71 1.27
C ASP A 35 -14.58 -5.32 2.32
N ASP A 36 -15.41 -4.45 2.91
CA ASP A 36 -16.39 -4.75 3.93
C ASP A 36 -17.00 -6.07 3.51
N HIS A 37 -16.67 -7.12 4.27
CA HIS A 37 -17.07 -8.47 4.00
C HIS A 37 -18.58 -8.50 3.78
N VAL A 38 -19.01 -8.45 2.52
CA VAL A 38 -20.37 -8.82 2.13
C VAL A 38 -20.35 -10.34 2.23
N ILE A 39 -20.65 -10.83 3.43
CA ILE A 39 -21.18 -12.17 3.59
C ILE A 39 -22.53 -12.13 2.86
N GLU A 40 -22.49 -12.43 1.56
CA GLU A 40 -23.69 -12.76 0.81
C GLU A 40 -24.21 -14.06 1.42
N THR A 41 -25.15 -13.90 2.36
CA THR A 41 -25.97 -14.99 2.87
C THR A 41 -26.75 -15.56 1.69
N ALA A 42 -26.14 -16.48 0.97
CA ALA A 42 -26.81 -17.33 0.01
C ALA A 42 -27.61 -18.38 0.78
N GLU A 43 -28.77 -18.00 1.30
CA GLU A 43 -29.83 -18.96 1.61
C GLU A 43 -30.99 -18.75 0.62
N PRO A 44 -31.13 -19.65 -0.36
CA PRO A 44 -32.13 -19.54 -1.40
C PRO A 44 -33.51 -19.81 -0.80
N ALA A 45 -34.43 -18.89 -1.08
CA ALA A 45 -35.85 -19.17 -1.00
C ALA A 45 -36.17 -20.42 -1.84
N GLY A 46 -36.50 -21.55 -1.19
CA GLY A 46 -36.82 -22.76 -1.95
C GLY A 46 -36.97 -24.05 -1.17
N ASN A 47 -37.98 -24.17 -0.30
CA ASN A 47 -38.57 -25.48 0.02
C ASN A 47 -40.06 -25.38 0.38
N SER A 48 -40.87 -24.99 -0.60
CA SER A 48 -42.28 -25.36 -0.65
C SER A 48 -42.40 -26.87 -0.94
N ASN A 49 -42.27 -27.72 0.08
CA ASN A 49 -42.66 -29.14 0.01
C ASN A 49 -43.15 -29.64 1.39
N LEU A 50 -44.42 -30.10 1.40
CA LEU A 50 -45.21 -30.78 2.44
C LEU A 50 -46.19 -29.90 3.23
#